data_AF-A0A973MME7-F1
#
_entry.id   AF-A0A973MME7-F1
#
_cell.length_a   1.000
_cell.length_b   1.000
_cell.length_c   1.000
_cell.angle_alpha   90.00
_cell.angle_beta   90.00
_cell.angle_gamma   90.00
#
_symmetry.space_group_name_H-M   'P 1'
#
loop_
_entity.id
_entity.type
_entity.pdbx_description
1 polymer ?
#
loop_
_entity_poly.entity_id
_entity_poly.type
_entity_poly.pdbx_seq_one_letter_code
_entity_poly.pdbx_strand_id
1 'polypeptide(L)'
;MTTTTDRRDWAVLSMTLHTLVCADAETAAETAGQMPHLTAVYREPGGDWRPHTTGDEPATYVYLVDGKLTVGTLDDYATKWQDAQEKRCRISPDVRTWAGVSFGVHVRHDPERDGDGWLHYRLTVGAEQAFATVDGRRR
;
A
#
# COMPACT_ATOMS: atom_id res chain seq x y z
N MET A 1 34.22 32.34 -6.18
CA MET A 1 34.95 31.07 -6.07
C MET A 1 34.23 30.21 -5.03
N THR A 2 33.75 29.04 -5.47
CA THR A 2 33.34 27.82 -4.71
C THR A 2 32.28 27.97 -3.61
N THR A 3 30.96 27.83 -3.88
CA THR A 3 30.15 26.58 -3.93
C THR A 3 30.50 25.50 -2.91
N THR A 4 29.55 25.20 -2.01
CA THR A 4 28.98 23.86 -1.74
C THR A 4 27.89 23.98 -0.66
N THR A 5 26.63 23.93 -1.07
CA THR A 5 25.56 23.32 -0.26
C THR A 5 24.68 22.53 -1.22
N ASP A 6 24.98 21.24 -1.28
CA ASP A 6 24.12 20.19 -1.80
C ASP A 6 22.98 19.95 -0.82
N ARG A 7 21.74 20.16 -1.26
CA ARG A 7 20.59 19.29 -0.99
C ARG A 7 19.39 19.85 -1.74
N ARG A 8 19.12 19.22 -2.87
CA ARG A 8 17.87 19.22 -3.64
C ARG A 8 16.69 19.82 -2.86
N ASP A 9 16.41 21.07 -3.17
CA ASP A 9 15.15 21.77 -2.89
C ASP A 9 14.00 21.00 -3.56
N TRP A 10 13.42 20.06 -2.83
CA TRP A 10 12.06 19.60 -3.09
C TRP A 10 11.15 20.56 -2.34
N ALA A 11 10.73 21.62 -3.03
CA ALA A 11 9.73 22.55 -2.51
C ALA A 11 8.51 21.74 -2.04
N VAL A 12 8.33 21.73 -0.72
CA VAL A 12 7.18 21.17 -0.04
C VAL A 12 5.97 22.01 -0.46
N LEU A 13 5.20 21.50 -1.42
CA LEU A 13 3.82 21.91 -1.58
C LEU A 13 3.08 21.47 -0.31
N SER A 14 3.03 22.37 0.67
CA SER A 14 2.14 22.26 1.83
C SER A 14 0.70 22.49 1.34
N MET A 15 0.17 21.54 0.56
CA MET A 15 -1.26 21.32 0.58
C MET A 15 -1.59 20.86 2.00
N THR A 16 -2.39 21.63 2.71
CA THR A 16 -3.03 21.22 3.97
C THR A 16 -3.97 20.06 3.64
N LEU A 17 -3.40 18.90 3.40
CA LEU A 17 -4.09 17.63 3.31
C LEU A 17 -4.63 17.42 4.70
N HIS A 18 -5.94 17.60 4.87
CA HIS A 18 -6.64 17.25 6.09
C HIS A 18 -6.44 15.75 6.25
N THR A 19 -5.39 15.40 6.97
CA THR A 19 -5.01 14.02 7.18
C THR A 19 -6.14 13.44 8.01
N LEU A 20 -6.84 12.47 7.45
CA LEU A 20 -7.97 11.85 8.12
C LEU A 20 -7.46 10.83 9.13
N VAL A 21 -6.84 11.38 10.18
CA VAL A 21 -6.31 10.69 11.34
C VAL A 21 -7.44 10.52 12.34
N CYS A 22 -7.82 9.28 12.58
CA CYS A 22 -8.80 8.92 13.57
C CYS A 22 -8.11 8.44 14.85
N ALA A 23 -8.73 8.72 16.01
CA ALA A 23 -8.20 8.33 17.30
C ALA A 23 -8.21 6.80 17.50
N ASP A 24 -9.20 6.13 16.91
CA ASP A 24 -9.45 4.69 17.02
C ASP A 24 -10.18 4.16 15.77
N ALA A 25 -10.40 2.85 15.75
CA ALA A 25 -11.03 2.14 14.64
C ALA A 25 -12.52 2.49 14.46
N GLU A 26 -13.23 2.80 15.54
CA GLU A 26 -14.66 3.17 15.52
C GLU A 26 -14.84 4.52 14.82
N THR A 27 -14.06 5.52 15.22
CA THR A 27 -14.01 6.84 14.59
C THR A 27 -13.61 6.73 13.11
N ALA A 28 -12.70 5.82 12.77
CA ALA A 28 -12.29 5.59 11.39
C ALA A 28 -13.42 4.99 10.54
N ALA A 29 -14.22 4.09 11.10
CA ALA A 29 -15.38 3.51 10.43
C ALA A 29 -16.46 4.55 10.16
N GLU A 30 -16.80 5.37 11.17
CA GLU A 30 -17.76 6.46 11.01
C GLU A 30 -17.31 7.45 9.92
N THR A 31 -16.02 7.78 9.91
CA THR A 31 -15.51 8.74 8.94
C THR A 31 -15.42 8.16 7.53
N ALA A 32 -15.06 6.89 7.38
CA ALA A 32 -15.08 6.19 6.11
C ALA A 32 -16.50 6.21 5.50
N GLY A 33 -17.53 5.98 6.32
CA GLY A 33 -18.93 6.06 5.89
C GLY A 33 -19.37 7.46 5.44
N GLN A 34 -18.75 8.52 5.94
CA GLN A 34 -19.02 9.91 5.53
C GLN A 34 -18.22 10.35 4.30
N MET A 35 -17.06 9.72 4.07
CA MET A 35 -16.13 10.08 3.00
C MET A 35 -15.68 8.83 2.22
N PRO A 36 -16.55 8.22 1.40
CA PRO A 36 -16.33 6.91 0.77
C PRO A 36 -15.15 6.89 -0.22
N HIS A 37 -14.58 8.04 -0.55
CA HIS A 37 -13.44 8.17 -1.47
C HIS A 37 -12.09 8.30 -0.74
N LEU A 38 -12.08 8.34 0.59
CA LEU A 38 -10.88 8.49 1.40
C LEU A 38 -10.72 7.29 2.34
N THR A 39 -9.54 6.69 2.33
CA THR A 39 -9.17 5.69 3.34
C THR A 39 -8.84 6.41 4.64
N ALA A 40 -9.72 6.26 5.63
CA ALA A 40 -9.43 6.68 6.99
C ALA A 40 -8.27 5.85 7.57
N VAL A 41 -7.44 6.46 8.41
CA VAL A 41 -6.36 5.76 9.11
C VAL A 41 -6.53 5.96 10.62
N TYR A 42 -6.29 4.92 11.39
CA TYR A 42 -6.32 4.99 12.85
C TYR A 42 -5.04 4.40 13.45
N ARG A 43 -4.78 4.76 14.70
CA ARG A 43 -3.67 4.19 15.46
C ARG A 43 -4.21 3.22 16.49
N GLU A 44 -3.67 2.01 16.54
CA GLU A 44 -4.01 1.10 17.62
C GLU A 44 -3.44 1.60 18.96
N PRO A 45 -4.08 1.29 20.11
CA PRO A 45 -3.54 1.65 21.42
C PRO A 45 -2.11 1.10 21.59
N GLY A 46 -1.12 1.99 21.65
CA GLY A 46 0.30 1.63 21.76
C GLY A 46 0.93 1.07 20.47
N GLY A 47 0.21 1.11 19.34
CA GLY A 47 0.59 0.44 18.10
C GLY A 47 0.91 1.38 16.93
N ASP A 48 1.08 0.73 15.77
CA ASP A 48 1.32 1.35 14.47
C ASP A 48 0.02 1.90 13.87
N TRP A 49 0.18 2.75 12.85
CA TRP A 49 -0.92 3.20 12.02
C TRP A 49 -1.52 2.03 11.25
N ARG A 50 -2.83 2.08 11.02
CA ARG A 50 -3.55 1.13 10.19
C ARG A 50 -4.56 1.84 9.28
N PRO A 51 -4.69 1.40 8.02
CA PRO A 51 -5.83 1.78 7.20
C PRO A 51 -7.10 1.14 7.76
N HIS A 52 -8.19 1.89 7.73
CA HIS A 52 -9.52 1.33 7.93
C HIS A 52 -9.97 0.67 6.64
N THR A 53 -10.32 -0.60 6.74
CA THR A 53 -10.76 -1.44 5.63
C THR A 53 -11.89 -2.33 6.11
N THR A 54 -12.92 -2.49 5.29
CA THR A 54 -13.93 -3.53 5.48
C THR A 54 -13.91 -4.48 4.28
N GLY A 55 -14.52 -5.67 4.41
CA GLY A 55 -14.58 -6.61 3.29
C GLY A 55 -15.33 -6.04 2.07
N ASP A 56 -16.29 -5.15 2.30
CA ASP A 56 -17.08 -4.51 1.24
C ASP A 56 -16.47 -3.19 0.75
N GLU A 57 -15.58 -2.58 1.53
CA GLU A 57 -14.90 -1.31 1.22
C GLU A 57 -13.38 -1.43 1.48
N PRO A 58 -12.61 -1.93 0.49
CA PRO A 58 -11.16 -2.02 0.59
C PRO A 58 -10.51 -0.65 0.60
N ALA A 59 -9.32 -0.55 1.23
CA ALA A 59 -8.57 0.69 1.21
C ALA A 59 -8.07 1.01 -0.20
N THR A 60 -8.06 2.31 -0.53
CA THR A 60 -7.43 2.81 -1.73
C THR A 60 -6.05 3.35 -1.39
N TYR A 61 -5.05 2.81 -2.07
CA TYR A 61 -3.67 3.14 -1.90
C TYR A 61 -3.08 3.85 -3.12
N VAL A 62 -1.99 4.55 -2.88
CA VAL A 62 -1.10 5.17 -3.85
C VAL A 62 0.25 4.47 -3.78
N TYR A 63 0.77 4.02 -4.91
CA TYR A 63 2.05 3.31 -5.01
C TYR A 63 2.75 3.59 -6.34
N LEU A 64 4.02 3.19 -6.46
CA LEU A 64 4.80 3.41 -7.67
C LEU A 64 5.00 2.12 -8.45
N VAL A 65 4.78 2.17 -9.76
CA VAL A 65 5.16 1.13 -10.72
C VAL A 65 6.07 1.77 -11.77
N ASP A 66 7.31 1.33 -11.86
CA ASP A 66 8.37 1.91 -12.71
C ASP A 66 8.50 3.44 -12.53
N GLY A 67 8.37 3.91 -11.29
CA GLY A 67 8.43 5.33 -10.93
C GLY A 67 7.18 6.13 -11.28
N LYS A 68 6.13 5.51 -11.83
CA LYS A 68 4.84 6.15 -12.10
C LYS A 68 3.87 5.91 -10.97
N LEU A 69 3.19 6.98 -10.56
CA LEU A 69 2.16 6.95 -9.53
C LEU A 69 0.93 6.20 -10.03
N THR A 70 0.52 5.20 -9.27
CA THR A 70 -0.66 4.36 -9.49
C THR A 70 -1.55 4.44 -8.27
N VAL A 71 -2.85 4.34 -8.47
CA VAL A 71 -3.87 4.31 -7.41
C VAL A 71 -4.69 3.05 -7.57
N GLY A 72 -4.96 2.34 -6.48
CA GLY A 72 -5.71 1.09 -6.50
C GLY A 72 -5.83 0.43 -5.13
N THR A 73 -6.53 -0.69 -5.05
CA THR A 73 -6.65 -1.50 -3.82
C THR A 73 -5.41 -2.36 -3.57
N LEU A 74 -5.39 -3.11 -2.47
CA LEU A 74 -4.32 -4.09 -2.25
C LEU A 74 -4.34 -5.22 -3.30
N ASP A 75 -5.51 -5.57 -3.84
CA ASP A 75 -5.65 -6.54 -4.94
C ASP A 75 -5.07 -6.01 -6.27
N ASP A 76 -5.30 -4.73 -6.57
CA ASP A 76 -4.67 -4.08 -7.72
C ASP A 76 -3.14 -4.06 -7.56
N TYR A 77 -2.66 -3.75 -6.36
CA TYR A 77 -1.24 -3.82 -6.03
C TYR A 77 -0.70 -5.24 -6.20
N ALA A 78 -1.39 -6.27 -5.70
CA ALA A 78 -0.97 -7.67 -5.83
C ALA A 78 -0.87 -8.11 -7.28
N THR A 79 -1.82 -7.69 -8.12
CA THR A 79 -1.78 -7.92 -9.57
C THR A 79 -0.57 -7.25 -10.22
N LYS A 80 -0.26 -6.00 -9.85
CA LYS A 80 0.94 -5.29 -10.35
C LYS A 80 2.23 -5.89 -9.83
N TRP A 81 2.24 -6.38 -8.60
CA TRP A 81 3.38 -7.07 -8.01
C TRP A 81 3.65 -8.39 -8.74
N GLN A 82 2.60 -9.16 -9.06
CA GLN A 82 2.68 -10.37 -9.88
C GLN A 82 3.27 -10.06 -11.26
N ASP A 83 2.71 -9.07 -11.95
CA ASP A 83 3.24 -8.59 -13.24
C ASP A 83 4.73 -8.21 -13.15
N ALA A 84 5.14 -7.56 -12.06
CA ALA A 84 6.52 -7.15 -11.84
C ALA A 84 7.48 -8.34 -11.70
N GLN A 85 7.02 -9.46 -11.11
CA GLN A 85 7.82 -10.69 -11.04
C GLN A 85 8.08 -11.28 -12.44
N GLU A 86 7.14 -11.12 -13.37
CA GLU A 86 7.25 -11.67 -14.72
C GLU A 86 7.97 -10.73 -15.70
N LYS A 87 7.69 -9.42 -15.61
CA LYS A 87 8.03 -8.42 -16.63
C LYS A 87 9.29 -7.60 -16.30
N ARG A 88 9.99 -7.92 -15.21
CA ARG A 88 11.15 -7.15 -14.68
C ARG A 88 10.82 -5.67 -14.44
N CYS A 89 9.58 -5.36 -14.08
CA CYS A 89 9.18 -4.04 -13.63
C CYS A 89 9.52 -3.85 -12.15
N ARG A 90 9.67 -2.60 -11.71
CA ARG A 90 9.88 -2.27 -10.30
C ARG A 90 8.60 -1.70 -9.70
N ILE A 91 8.09 -2.35 -8.68
CA ILE A 91 7.01 -1.82 -7.82
C ILE A 91 7.61 -1.31 -6.51
N SER A 92 7.08 -0.22 -5.95
CA SER A 92 7.49 0.25 -4.61
C SER A 92 7.09 -0.78 -3.55
N PRO A 93 7.95 -1.09 -2.57
CA PRO A 93 7.61 -2.04 -1.51
C PRO A 93 6.58 -1.49 -0.51
N ASP A 94 6.31 -0.19 -0.57
CA ASP A 94 5.37 0.51 0.29
C ASP A 94 4.20 1.07 -0.52
N VAL A 95 3.05 1.15 0.14
CA VAL A 95 1.83 1.81 -0.32
C VAL A 95 1.52 3.01 0.60
N ARG A 96 0.80 4.00 0.09
CA ARG A 96 0.38 5.17 0.88
C ARG A 96 -1.11 5.40 0.79
N THR A 97 -1.72 5.93 1.83
CA THR A 97 -3.08 6.46 1.72
C THR A 97 -3.04 7.95 1.41
N TRP A 98 -4.19 8.53 1.03
CA TRP A 98 -4.34 9.98 0.90
C TRP A 98 -4.12 10.74 2.22
N ALA A 99 -4.07 10.04 3.37
CA ALA A 99 -3.62 10.59 4.63
C ALA A 99 -2.08 10.75 4.71
N GLY A 100 -1.32 10.47 3.64
CA GLY A 100 0.13 10.60 3.64
C GLY A 100 0.87 9.58 4.53
N VAL A 101 0.15 8.63 5.12
CA VAL A 101 0.72 7.52 5.88
C VAL A 101 1.22 6.46 4.91
N SER A 102 2.44 5.98 5.13
CA SER A 102 3.09 4.93 4.33
C SER A 102 3.05 3.61 5.09
N PHE A 103 2.71 2.53 4.39
CA PHE A 103 2.64 1.18 4.91
C PHE A 103 3.52 0.27 4.06
N GLY A 104 4.38 -0.52 4.70
CA GLY A 104 5.12 -1.56 4.02
C GLY A 104 4.20 -2.71 3.61
N VAL A 105 4.31 -3.17 2.36
CA VAL A 105 3.60 -4.35 1.90
C VAL A 105 4.41 -5.58 2.28
N HIS A 106 3.90 -6.37 3.23
CA HIS A 106 4.53 -7.61 3.61
C HIS A 106 4.14 -8.70 2.64
N VAL A 107 5.12 -9.25 1.92
CA VAL A 107 4.93 -10.35 0.98
C VAL A 107 5.44 -11.63 1.61
N ARG A 108 4.58 -12.64 1.72
CA ARG A 108 4.92 -13.97 2.25
C ARG A 108 4.56 -15.04 1.24
N HIS A 109 5.50 -15.93 0.96
CA HIS A 109 5.27 -17.14 0.19
C HIS A 109 4.41 -18.13 1.00
N ASP A 110 3.39 -18.70 0.37
CA ASP A 110 2.46 -19.69 0.95
C ASP A 110 2.66 -21.06 0.27
N PRO A 111 3.66 -21.85 0.72
CA PRO A 111 4.03 -23.09 0.04
C PRO A 111 2.96 -24.18 0.13
N GLU A 112 2.02 -24.08 1.07
CA GLU A 112 0.93 -25.05 1.22
C GLU A 112 -0.07 -24.96 0.07
N ARG A 113 -0.10 -23.82 -0.63
CA ARG A 113 -0.92 -23.58 -1.82
C ARG A 113 -0.18 -23.84 -3.13
N ASP A 114 1.13 -24.08 -3.07
CA ASP A 114 1.91 -24.34 -4.27
C ASP A 114 1.50 -25.67 -4.91
N GLY A 115 1.35 -25.64 -6.22
CA GLY A 115 0.87 -26.77 -7.01
C GLY A 115 0.97 -26.48 -8.49
N ASP A 116 1.08 -27.53 -9.30
CA ASP A 116 1.04 -27.45 -10.77
C ASP A 116 2.06 -26.50 -11.43
N GLY A 117 3.13 -26.11 -10.71
CA GLY A 117 4.16 -25.19 -11.18
C GLY A 117 3.91 -23.72 -10.87
N TRP A 118 2.91 -23.40 -10.06
CA TRP A 118 2.60 -22.04 -9.60
C TRP A 118 3.03 -21.83 -8.13
N LEU A 119 3.58 -20.67 -7.84
CA LEU A 119 3.95 -20.21 -6.50
C LEU A 119 2.93 -19.19 -6.00
N HIS A 120 2.41 -19.38 -4.80
CA HIS A 120 1.38 -18.51 -4.22
C HIS A 120 1.97 -17.57 -3.16
N TYR A 121 1.61 -16.30 -3.24
CA TYR A 121 2.05 -15.27 -2.31
C TYR A 121 0.85 -14.58 -1.69
N ARG A 122 0.96 -14.32 -0.39
CA ARG A 122 0.05 -13.46 0.36
C ARG A 122 0.73 -12.12 0.60
N LEU A 123 0.04 -11.05 0.24
CA LEU A 123 0.45 -9.68 0.46
C LEU A 123 -0.43 -9.08 1.54
N THR A 124 0.15 -8.41 2.54
CA THR A 124 -0.62 -7.86 3.67
C THR A 124 -0.23 -6.42 4.00
N VAL A 125 -1.25 -5.60 4.27
CA VAL A 125 -1.12 -4.23 4.79
C VAL A 125 -2.13 -4.06 5.93
N GLY A 126 -1.65 -3.90 7.16
CA GLY A 126 -2.52 -3.91 8.33
C GLY A 126 -3.29 -5.23 8.44
N ALA A 127 -4.63 -5.16 8.44
CA ALA A 127 -5.51 -6.33 8.45
C ALA A 127 -5.91 -6.81 7.04
N GLU A 128 -5.66 -6.01 6.01
CA GLU A 128 -6.02 -6.32 4.62
C GLU A 128 -5.04 -7.35 4.04
N GLN A 129 -5.57 -8.26 3.22
CA GLN A 129 -4.79 -9.31 2.57
C GLN A 129 -5.21 -9.43 1.10
N ALA A 130 -4.23 -9.57 0.22
CA ALA A 130 -4.42 -9.90 -1.19
C ALA A 130 -3.52 -11.07 -1.57
N PHE A 131 -3.81 -11.70 -2.71
CA PHE A 131 -3.07 -12.86 -3.19
C PHE A 131 -2.49 -12.61 -4.58
N ALA A 132 -1.30 -13.14 -4.82
CA ALA A 132 -0.62 -13.13 -6.11
C ALA A 132 -0.09 -14.53 -6.42
N THR A 133 -0.13 -14.89 -7.70
CA THR A 133 0.35 -16.22 -8.15
C THR A 133 1.40 -16.03 -9.23
N VAL A 134 2.58 -16.60 -9.04
CA VAL A 134 3.73 -16.43 -9.96
C VAL A 134 4.08 -17.77 -10.58
N ASP A 135 4.38 -17.80 -11.88
CA ASP A 135 4.87 -19.01 -12.54
C ASP A 135 6.22 -19.45 -11.92
N GLY A 136 6.19 -20.55 -11.18
CA GLY A 136 7.34 -21.12 -10.48
C GLY A 136 8.37 -21.77 -11.41
N ARG A 137 8.01 -22.03 -12.66
CA ARG A 137 8.92 -22.65 -13.66
C ARG A 137 9.92 -21.66 -14.25
N ARG A 138 9.72 -20.36 -14.03
CA ARG A 138 10.53 -19.27 -14.62
C ARG A 138 11.61 -18.72 -13.67
N ARG A 139 11.88 -19.39 -12.54
CA ARG A 139 12.96 -19.03 -11.61
C ARG A 139 14.27 -19.74 -11.90
#